data_AF-A0A7K5UUX4-F1
#
_entry.id   AF-A0A7K5UUX4-F1
#
_cell.length_a   1.000
_cell.length_b   1.000
_cell.length_c   1.000
_cell.angle_alpha   90.00
_cell.angle_beta   90.00
_cell.angle_gamma   90.00
#
_symmetry.space_group_name_H-M   'P 1'
#
loop_
_entity.id
_entity.type
_entity.pdbx_description
1 polymer ?
#
loop_
_entity_poly.entity_id
_entity_poly.type
_entity_poly.pdbx_seq_one_letter_code
_entity_poly.pdbx_strand_id
1 'polypeptide(L)'
;MAAARLGRLLPGSSVLFLCDLQERFRGSIVAFPQIVAVAARLLQQRPDVLGPTVPELGAQDLPRVPKTAFSMVGAAGPLLGDPKIRSVLLCGIEAQACILVRGL
;
A
#
# COMPACT_ATOMS: atom_id res chain seq x y z
N MET A 1 -8.04 -3.54 -22.14
CA MET A 1 -8.19 -4.57 -21.09
C MET A 1 -9.27 -4.10 -20.14
N ALA A 2 -10.40 -4.80 -20.04
CA ALA A 2 -11.36 -4.54 -18.98
C ALA A 2 -10.79 -5.16 -17.70
N ALA A 3 -10.49 -4.34 -16.70
CA ALA A 3 -10.16 -4.87 -15.38
C ALA A 3 -11.35 -5.72 -14.90
N ALA A 4 -11.10 -6.94 -14.43
CA ALA A 4 -12.10 -7.71 -13.72
C ALA A 4 -12.71 -6.80 -12.63
N ARG A 5 -14.04 -6.83 -12.46
CA ARG A 5 -14.70 -6.01 -11.42
C ARG A 5 -13.96 -6.26 -10.11
N LEU A 6 -13.53 -5.18 -9.44
CA LEU A 6 -12.64 -5.22 -8.27
C LEU A 6 -13.17 -6.05 -7.08
N GLY A 7 -14.39 -6.59 -7.19
CA GLY A 7 -15.11 -7.26 -6.12
C GLY A 7 -15.48 -6.27 -5.01
N ARG A 8 -16.10 -6.79 -3.95
CA ARG A 8 -16.29 -6.03 -2.72
C ARG A 8 -15.07 -6.27 -1.83
N LEU A 9 -14.41 -5.20 -1.41
CA LEU A 9 -13.38 -5.28 -0.39
C LEU A 9 -14.05 -5.46 0.97
N LEU A 10 -13.62 -6.47 1.72
CA LEU A 10 -14.11 -6.74 3.07
C LEU A 10 -12.98 -6.40 4.07
N PRO A 11 -13.20 -5.50 5.04
CA PRO A 11 -12.14 -5.07 5.96
C PRO A 11 -11.45 -6.23 6.71
N GLY A 12 -12.20 -7.28 7.08
CA GLY A 12 -11.66 -8.44 7.81
C GLY A 12 -10.89 -9.46 6.94
N SER A 13 -10.87 -9.29 5.62
CA SER A 13 -10.20 -10.20 4.69
C SER A 13 -9.36 -9.46 3.65
N SER A 14 -9.04 -8.19 3.89
CA SER A 14 -8.28 -7.34 2.96
C SER A 14 -7.06 -6.77 3.67
N VAL A 15 -5.95 -6.66 2.92
CA VAL A 15 -4.74 -6.01 3.41
C VAL A 15 -4.33 -4.89 2.46
N LEU A 16 -3.84 -3.78 3.02
CA LEU A 16 -3.24 -2.69 2.28
C LEU A 16 -1.71 -2.78 2.40
N PHE A 17 -1.03 -2.80 1.26
CA PHE A 17 0.42 -2.71 1.15
C PHE A 17 0.82 -1.35 0.60
N LEU A 18 1.66 -0.66 1.36
CA LEU A 18 2.29 0.59 0.98
C LEU A 18 3.75 0.34 0.65
N CYS A 19 4.12 0.49 -0.63
CA CYS A 19 5.44 0.15 -1.13
C CYS A 19 6.33 1.39 -1.28
N ASP A 20 7.46 1.40 -0.57
CA ASP A 20 8.60 2.29 -0.77
C ASP A 20 8.28 3.81 -0.88
N LEU A 21 7.21 4.27 -0.22
CA LEU A 21 6.86 5.70 -0.06
C LEU A 21 7.80 6.37 0.95
N GLN A 22 9.07 6.53 0.57
CA GLN A 22 10.15 7.02 1.41
C GLN A 22 10.59 8.43 1.01
N GLU A 23 11.04 9.22 1.97
CA GLU A 23 11.42 10.63 1.79
C GLU A 23 12.49 10.85 0.70
N ARG A 24 13.42 9.90 0.54
CA ARG A 24 14.48 9.95 -0.48
C ARG A 24 13.94 10.10 -1.92
N PHE A 25 12.70 9.68 -2.17
CA PHE A 25 12.09 9.71 -3.50
C PHE A 25 11.30 11.00 -3.78
N ARG A 26 11.19 11.90 -2.80
CA ARG A 26 10.41 13.14 -2.91
C ARG A 26 10.88 14.02 -4.08
N GLY A 27 12.18 14.07 -4.35
CA GLY A 27 12.76 14.84 -5.46
C GLY A 27 12.78 14.10 -6.81
N SER A 28 12.66 12.77 -6.81
CA SER A 28 12.83 11.95 -8.02
C SER A 28 11.52 11.52 -8.68
N ILE A 29 10.40 11.61 -7.94
CA ILE A 29 9.08 11.19 -8.42
C ILE A 29 8.20 12.43 -8.63
N VAL A 30 7.86 12.72 -9.89
CA VAL A 30 7.12 13.93 -10.31
C VAL A 30 5.80 14.10 -9.55
N ALA A 31 5.07 13.02 -9.31
CA ALA A 31 3.77 13.03 -8.64
C ALA A 31 3.83 12.53 -7.18
N PHE A 32 4.99 12.61 -6.51
CA PHE A 32 5.17 12.07 -5.17
C PHE A 32 4.14 12.58 -4.15
N PRO A 33 3.87 13.91 -4.05
CA PRO A 33 2.86 14.41 -3.10
C PRO A 33 1.45 13.86 -3.35
N GLN A 34 1.08 13.69 -4.63
CA GLN A 34 -0.22 13.18 -5.03
C GLN A 34 -0.36 11.69 -4.68
N ILE A 35 0.70 10.91 -4.88
CA ILE A 35 0.73 9.48 -4.52
C ILE A 35 0.61 9.31 -3.01
N VAL A 36 1.35 10.09 -2.22
CA VAL A 36 1.26 10.10 -0.74
C VAL A 36 -0.17 10.46 -0.31
N ALA A 37 -0.79 11.45 -0.93
CA ALA A 37 -2.17 11.83 -0.63
C ALA A 37 -3.19 10.72 -0.94
N VAL A 38 -2.98 9.92 -2.01
CA VAL A 38 -3.81 8.73 -2.29
C VAL A 38 -3.58 7.64 -1.25
N ALA A 39 -2.32 7.33 -0.92
CA ALA A 39 -1.98 6.35 0.11
C ALA A 39 -2.61 6.71 1.47
N ALA A 40 -2.61 7.99 1.85
CA ALA A 40 -3.26 8.47 3.07
C ALA A 40 -4.77 8.13 3.08
N ARG A 41 -5.46 8.37 1.97
CA ARG A 41 -6.89 8.05 1.85
C ARG A 41 -7.18 6.55 1.95
N LEU A 42 -6.28 5.71 1.44
CA LEU A 42 -6.43 4.25 1.52
C LEU A 42 -6.25 3.71 2.95
N LEU A 43 -5.38 4.35 3.75
CA LEU A 43 -5.21 4.02 5.17
C LEU A 43 -6.45 4.37 6.01
N GLN A 44 -7.26 5.35 5.59
CA GLN A 44 -8.34 5.91 6.40
C GLN A 44 -9.74 5.34 6.10
N GLN A 45 -9.91 4.03 6.15
CA GLN A 45 -11.24 3.41 6.12
C GLN A 45 -11.95 3.50 7.49
N ARG A 46 -12.49 4.69 7.84
CA ARG A 46 -13.68 5.04 8.70
C ARG A 46 -13.56 6.49 9.24
N PRO A 47 -13.73 7.52 8.39
CA PRO A 47 -13.56 8.92 8.78
C PRO A 47 -14.73 9.48 9.62
N ASP A 48 -15.86 8.79 9.59
CA ASP A 48 -17.14 9.13 10.20
C ASP A 48 -17.13 9.20 11.75
N VAL A 49 -16.09 8.71 12.42
CA VAL A 49 -15.93 8.75 13.90
C VAL A 49 -14.76 9.66 14.36
N LEU A 50 -13.76 9.97 13.53
CA LEU A 50 -12.42 10.34 14.05
C LEU A 50 -11.74 11.59 13.46
N GLY A 51 -12.34 12.30 12.51
CA GLY A 51 -11.77 13.57 12.03
C GLY A 51 -10.49 13.42 11.16
N PRO A 52 -9.88 14.54 10.72
CA PRO A 52 -9.09 14.59 9.49
C PRO A 52 -7.64 14.10 9.63
N THR A 53 -7.02 13.64 8.54
CA THR A 53 -5.55 13.48 8.46
C THR A 53 -4.86 14.77 8.09
N VAL A 54 -3.77 15.06 8.81
CA VAL A 54 -2.55 15.80 8.42
C VAL A 54 -1.64 15.74 9.67
N PRO A 55 -0.43 15.13 9.72
CA PRO A 55 0.71 15.23 8.77
C PRO A 55 1.47 13.89 8.47
N GLU A 56 1.77 13.55 7.23
CA GLU A 56 0.92 13.56 6.03
C GLU A 56 0.38 12.15 5.69
N LEU A 57 0.75 11.13 6.45
CA LEU A 57 0.26 9.74 6.27
C LEU A 57 -0.21 9.10 7.59
N GLY A 58 0.26 9.57 8.75
CA GLY A 58 -0.08 9.02 10.07
C GLY A 58 0.33 7.55 10.29
N ALA A 59 1.26 7.04 9.47
CA ALA A 59 1.61 5.63 9.41
C ALA A 59 2.83 5.25 10.26
N GLN A 60 3.30 6.13 11.14
CA GLN A 60 4.56 5.93 11.87
C GLN A 60 4.51 4.70 12.80
N ASP A 61 3.32 4.38 13.28
CA ASP A 61 3.05 3.24 14.18
C ASP A 61 2.70 1.95 13.44
N LEU A 62 2.66 1.98 12.09
CA LEU A 62 2.40 0.80 11.29
C LEU A 62 3.66 -0.08 11.16
N PRO A 63 3.51 -1.42 11.10
CA PRO A 63 4.63 -2.32 10.90
C PRO A 63 5.42 -1.98 9.63
N ARG A 64 6.71 -1.70 9.80
CA ARG A 64 7.66 -1.55 8.69
C ARG A 64 8.42 -2.85 8.50
N VAL A 65 8.23 -3.48 7.33
CA VAL A 65 8.97 -4.69 6.95
C VAL A 65 10.05 -4.28 5.95
N PRO A 66 11.34 -4.21 6.36
CA PRO A 66 12.41 -3.90 5.43
C PRO A 66 12.55 -5.02 4.39
N LYS A 67 12.91 -4.65 3.15
CA LYS A 67 13.15 -5.59 2.05
C LYS A 67 14.40 -5.19 1.27
N THR A 68 15.12 -6.20 0.77
CA THR A 68 16.24 -6.03 -0.16
C THR A 68 15.83 -6.31 -1.61
N ALA A 69 14.76 -7.07 -1.81
CA ALA A 69 14.18 -7.33 -3.13
C ALA A 69 13.20 -6.23 -3.56
N PHE A 70 12.98 -6.10 -4.87
CA PHE A 70 11.95 -5.21 -5.41
C PHE A 70 10.54 -5.69 -5.03
N SER A 71 10.28 -7.00 -5.16
CA SER A 71 8.98 -7.61 -4.82
C SER A 71 8.69 -7.57 -3.32
N MET A 72 7.44 -7.21 -2.97
CA MET A 72 6.94 -7.32 -1.60
C MET A 72 6.57 -8.75 -1.19
N VAL A 73 6.44 -9.70 -2.12
CA VAL A 73 5.92 -11.05 -1.85
C VAL A 73 6.71 -11.78 -0.77
N GLY A 74 8.04 -11.74 -0.84
CA GLY A 74 8.91 -12.39 0.16
C GLY A 74 8.76 -11.77 1.55
N ALA A 75 8.69 -10.44 1.64
CA ALA A 75 8.52 -9.71 2.89
C ALA A 75 7.09 -9.87 3.47
N ALA A 76 6.09 -10.04 2.60
CA ALA A 76 4.68 -10.16 2.96
C ALA A 76 4.21 -11.62 3.13
N GLY A 77 5.10 -12.60 3.04
CA GLY A 77 4.79 -14.04 3.04
C GLY A 77 3.81 -14.48 4.15
N PRO A 78 4.01 -14.08 5.42
CA PRO A 78 3.08 -14.45 6.50
C PRO A 78 1.65 -13.92 6.30
N LEU A 79 1.49 -12.68 5.80
CA LEU A 79 0.18 -12.07 5.56
C LEU A 79 -0.49 -12.63 4.32
N LEU A 80 0.28 -12.91 3.27
CA LEU A 80 -0.23 -13.53 2.03
C LEU A 80 -0.56 -15.02 2.20
N GLY A 81 0.09 -15.69 3.16
CA GLY A 81 -0.19 -17.07 3.54
C GLY A 81 -1.40 -17.25 4.46
N ASP A 82 -1.93 -16.17 5.06
CA ASP A 82 -3.13 -16.25 5.90
C ASP A 82 -4.37 -16.54 5.02
N PRO A 83 -5.05 -17.68 5.18
CA PRO A 83 -6.23 -18.03 4.38
C PRO A 83 -7.40 -17.06 4.57
N LYS A 84 -7.40 -16.24 5.63
CA LYS A 84 -8.39 -15.18 5.84
C LYS A 84 -8.20 -14.01 4.88
N ILE A 85 -7.00 -13.79 4.34
CA ILE A 85 -6.73 -12.68 3.42
C ILE A 85 -7.12 -13.11 2.01
N ARG A 86 -8.07 -12.37 1.42
CA ARG A 86 -8.70 -12.68 0.14
C ARG A 86 -8.44 -11.60 -0.92
N SER A 87 -8.02 -10.41 -0.49
CA SER A 87 -7.74 -9.28 -1.36
C SER A 87 -6.56 -8.45 -0.83
N VAL A 88 -5.76 -7.94 -1.77
CA VAL A 88 -4.64 -7.05 -1.50
C VAL A 88 -4.85 -5.75 -2.25
N LEU A 89 -4.80 -4.63 -1.54
CA LEU A 89 -4.65 -3.31 -2.15
C LEU A 89 -3.15 -2.99 -2.17
N LEU A 90 -2.60 -2.75 -3.34
CA LEU A 90 -1.20 -2.39 -3.51
C LEU A 90 -1.10 -0.92 -3.95
N CYS A 91 -0.37 -0.12 -3.20
CA CYS A 91 -0.14 1.30 -3.47
C CYS A 91 1.31 1.64 -3.17
N GLY A 92 1.96 2.47 -3.98
CA GLY A 92 3.34 2.86 -3.72
C GLY A 92 4.12 3.17 -4.99
N ILE A 93 5.44 3.14 -4.86
CA ILE A 93 6.40 3.42 -5.94
C ILE A 93 7.51 2.36 -5.96
N GLU A 94 8.24 2.18 -7.06
CA GLU A 94 7.92 2.69 -8.40
C GLU A 94 7.01 1.73 -9.16
N ALA A 95 6.13 2.28 -10.00
CA ALA A 95 5.14 1.50 -10.74
C ALA A 95 5.79 0.36 -11.54
N GLN A 96 6.86 0.65 -12.27
CA GLN A 96 7.59 -0.32 -13.10
C GLN A 96 8.55 -1.25 -12.33
N ALA A 97 8.75 -1.03 -11.03
CA ALA A 97 9.65 -1.82 -10.20
C ALA A 97 8.87 -2.50 -9.07
N CYS A 98 8.86 -1.92 -7.87
CA CYS A 98 8.31 -2.57 -6.69
C CYS A 98 6.80 -2.90 -6.77
N ILE A 99 6.06 -2.21 -7.64
CA ILE A 99 4.62 -2.46 -7.86
C ILE A 99 4.36 -3.49 -8.98
N LEU A 100 5.06 -3.40 -10.11
CA LEU A 100 4.86 -4.29 -11.26
C LEU A 100 5.48 -5.67 -11.05
N VAL A 101 6.62 -5.76 -10.34
CA VAL A 101 7.36 -7.01 -10.17
C VAL A 101 6.50 -8.01 -9.39
N ARG A 102 5.96 -8.98 -10.12
CA ARG A 102 5.41 -10.21 -9.56
C ARG A 102 6.59 -11.16 -9.28
N GLY A 103 6.56 -11.82 -8.11
CA GLY A 103 7.69 -12.54 -7.52
C GLY A 103 8.58 -13.29 -8.51
N LEU A 104 9.89 -13.13 -8.32
CA LEU A 104 10.87 -14.15 -8.69
C LEU A 104 10.77 -15.30 -7.68
#